data_AF-A0A2V9BC32-F1
#
_entry.id   AF-A0A2V9BC32-F1
#
_cell.length_a   1.000
_cell.length_b   1.000
_cell.length_c   1.000
_cell.angle_alpha   90.00
_cell.angle_beta   90.00
_cell.angle_gamma   90.00
#
_symmetry.space_group_name_H-M   'P 1'
#
loop_
_entity.id
_entity.type
_entity.pdbx_description
1 polymer ?
#
loop_
_entity_poly.entity_id
_entity_poly.type
_entity_poly.pdbx_seq_one_letter_code
_entity_poly.pdbx_strand_id
1 'polypeptide(L)'
;MTSATQAATPVFINGQRQVSTFLGRGTGAVTAGCDNNAENPSGNYLFCLADASSARNAIIAACVWSTAGVGSVTMTDDGGNAYTPMFATPPNDTSRTIQVWLAANAAAGVHQLTLAFATKPTGIQCGAYQFANVATASPNCGTTFASGTGTSVAARSFMPVANNCLIFQLGVTDLAPSGRWTAMSSPVFTLQDASPREGFAVQTFVQATAAAVNPTLTMSSSNGWVTAAVALKSASSGSAPTGMYVQRTAQNALVDGNSSYTFQFPCSGNLVVVAFNGNTGEQLTLVTGTNPTSNYTQIGSGVVGGEGIQQIWRSPDNIACTQNHTITISGTTITLGDVMFYDVTGAAAASPSDSTLATDSGNQSPFGPLNTASVTPSSSDGILFCTIGIALNGSISFNPTGYQDNQDENNGWGHFHYTSTIPITTSWGTDNRQGSGGVGYYSDACAAFKSATAH
;
A
#
# COMPACT_ATOMS: atom_id res chain seq x y z
N MET A 1 23.71 -39.18 -7.59
CA MET A 1 22.37 -38.57 -7.56
C MET A 1 22.43 -37.37 -6.63
N THR A 2 22.69 -36.18 -7.16
CA THR A 2 22.55 -34.93 -6.40
C THR A 2 21.05 -34.75 -6.13
N SER A 3 20.64 -34.74 -4.86
CA SER A 3 19.25 -34.44 -4.50
C SER A 3 18.94 -33.04 -5.02
N ALA A 4 18.07 -32.92 -6.02
CA ALA A 4 17.52 -31.63 -6.38
C ALA A 4 16.80 -31.10 -5.14
N THR A 5 17.34 -30.07 -4.51
CA THR A 5 16.66 -29.31 -3.47
C THR A 5 15.34 -28.83 -4.07
N GLN A 6 14.23 -29.26 -3.48
CA GLN A 6 12.89 -28.84 -3.89
C GLN A 6 12.83 -27.30 -3.89
N ALA A 7 12.34 -26.71 -4.99
CA ALA A 7 12.16 -25.27 -5.05
C ALA A 7 11.25 -24.80 -3.90
N ALA A 8 11.66 -23.75 -3.21
CA ALA A 8 10.87 -23.20 -2.11
C ALA A 8 9.56 -22.59 -2.62
N THR A 9 8.50 -22.69 -1.84
CA THR A 9 7.20 -22.10 -2.16
C THR A 9 7.30 -20.57 -2.18
N PRO A 10 6.81 -19.87 -3.22
CA PRO A 10 6.71 -18.42 -3.24
C PRO A 10 5.96 -17.87 -2.02
N VAL A 11 6.48 -16.81 -1.40
CA VAL A 11 5.91 -16.20 -0.19
C VAL A 11 5.68 -14.72 -0.41
N PHE A 12 4.47 -14.25 -0.10
CA PHE A 12 4.16 -12.83 -0.09
C PHE A 12 4.91 -12.14 1.05
N ILE A 13 5.68 -11.11 0.74
CA ILE A 13 6.48 -10.37 1.70
C ILE A 13 5.75 -9.11 2.12
N ASN A 14 5.58 -8.18 1.19
CA ASN A 14 4.82 -6.96 1.44
C ASN A 14 4.12 -6.47 0.18
N GLY A 15 3.20 -5.53 0.34
CA GLY A 15 2.60 -4.87 -0.81
C GLY A 15 1.66 -3.74 -0.43
N GLN A 16 1.51 -2.82 -1.37
CA GLN A 16 0.72 -1.62 -1.20
C GLN A 16 -0.03 -1.34 -2.49
N ARG A 17 -1.27 -0.89 -2.34
CA ARG A 17 -2.02 -0.22 -3.39
C ARG A 17 -2.01 1.28 -3.14
N GLN A 18 -1.78 2.02 -4.22
CA GLN A 18 -1.94 3.46 -4.26
C GLN A 18 -2.99 3.83 -5.28
N VAL A 19 -3.88 4.71 -4.82
CA VAL A 19 -4.98 5.22 -5.62
C VAL A 19 -4.71 6.67 -5.88
N SER A 20 -4.75 7.05 -7.14
CA SER A 20 -4.89 8.43 -7.52
C SER A 20 -6.36 8.81 -7.66
N THR A 21 -6.88 9.50 -6.65
CA THR A 21 -8.25 10.00 -6.66
C THR A 21 -8.38 11.30 -7.48
N PHE A 22 -7.29 12.04 -7.73
CA PHE A 22 -7.36 13.35 -8.39
C PHE A 22 -6.17 13.70 -9.30
N LEU A 23 -5.92 12.94 -10.36
CA LEU A 23 -4.96 13.33 -11.42
C LEU A 23 -5.51 14.45 -12.32
N GLY A 24 -5.70 15.64 -11.76
CA GLY A 24 -6.07 16.86 -12.47
C GLY A 24 -5.50 18.13 -11.85
N ARG A 25 -4.87 18.06 -10.67
CA ARG A 25 -4.26 19.19 -9.98
C ARG A 25 -2.74 19.03 -9.88
N GLY A 26 -2.10 18.71 -11.02
CA GLY A 26 -0.63 18.68 -11.09
C GLY A 26 -0.05 19.98 -10.56
N THR A 27 0.57 19.92 -9.39
CA THR A 27 1.19 21.08 -8.73
C THR A 27 2.65 21.29 -9.15
N GLY A 28 3.19 20.40 -9.98
CA GLY A 28 4.53 20.55 -10.58
C GLY A 28 5.69 20.48 -9.59
N ALA A 29 5.50 19.90 -8.40
CA ALA A 29 6.50 19.86 -7.35
C ALA A 29 7.47 18.67 -7.47
N VAL A 30 8.72 18.88 -7.04
CA VAL A 30 9.76 17.84 -6.94
C VAL A 30 9.48 17.01 -5.70
N THR A 31 8.80 15.88 -5.84
CA THR A 31 8.58 14.94 -4.75
C THR A 31 9.61 13.81 -4.81
N ALA A 32 10.28 13.57 -3.69
CA ALA A 32 11.01 12.34 -3.42
C ALA A 32 10.16 11.57 -2.41
N GLY A 33 9.61 10.41 -2.78
CA GLY A 33 8.67 9.67 -1.95
C GLY A 33 7.48 9.11 -2.72
N CYS A 34 6.68 8.29 -2.04
CA CYS A 34 5.44 7.76 -2.56
C CYS A 34 4.44 8.92 -2.70
N ASP A 35 3.81 9.09 -3.86
CA ASP A 35 2.87 10.20 -4.05
C ASP A 35 1.62 9.74 -4.77
N ASN A 36 0.50 9.75 -4.06
CA ASN A 36 -0.70 9.11 -4.57
C ASN A 36 -1.46 10.02 -5.53
N ASN A 37 -1.09 11.30 -5.65
CA ASN A 37 -1.87 12.26 -6.43
C ASN A 37 -1.04 13.33 -7.16
N ALA A 38 0.25 13.50 -6.83
CA ALA A 38 1.15 14.42 -7.53
C ALA A 38 2.14 13.69 -8.44
N GLU A 39 2.27 14.25 -9.63
CA GLU A 39 3.34 13.92 -10.55
C GLU A 39 4.67 14.38 -9.97
N ASN A 40 5.74 13.62 -10.23
CA ASN A 40 7.05 14.26 -10.16
C ASN A 40 7.11 15.39 -11.22
N PRO A 41 8.12 16.28 -11.19
CA PRO A 41 8.24 17.39 -12.14
C PRO A 41 8.33 16.96 -13.61
N SER A 42 8.57 15.67 -13.85
CA SER A 42 8.64 15.05 -15.18
C SER A 42 7.30 14.43 -15.62
N GLY A 43 6.24 14.52 -14.82
CA GLY A 43 4.93 13.96 -15.15
C GLY A 43 4.75 12.47 -14.79
N ASN A 44 5.68 11.87 -14.05
CA ASN A 44 5.63 10.44 -13.73
C ASN A 44 4.73 10.15 -12.52
N TYR A 45 4.09 8.98 -12.55
CA TYR A 45 3.32 8.46 -11.42
C TYR A 45 4.24 7.69 -10.46
N LEU A 46 4.25 8.07 -9.19
CA LEU A 46 5.07 7.46 -8.15
C LEU A 46 4.22 6.55 -7.27
N PHE A 47 4.74 5.38 -6.96
CA PHE A 47 4.08 4.42 -6.10
C PHE A 47 5.14 3.53 -5.42
N CYS A 48 4.80 2.73 -4.42
CA CYS A 48 5.75 2.16 -3.49
C CYS A 48 5.37 0.78 -2.99
N LEU A 49 6.37 0.09 -2.44
CA LEU A 49 6.16 -1.04 -1.56
C LEU A 49 5.78 -0.58 -0.16
N ALA A 50 4.99 -1.38 0.56
CA ALA A 50 4.61 -1.11 1.94
C ALA A 50 5.80 -1.04 2.91
N ASP A 51 6.94 -1.65 2.56
CA ASP A 51 8.21 -1.55 3.28
C ASP A 51 9.35 -1.74 2.28
N ALA A 52 10.57 -1.33 2.63
CA ALA A 52 11.72 -1.43 1.74
C ALA A 52 12.03 -2.89 1.37
N SER A 53 12.42 -3.13 0.13
CA SER A 53 12.64 -4.48 -0.38
C SER A 53 13.79 -5.20 0.33
N SER A 54 13.59 -6.47 0.66
CA SER A 54 14.72 -7.39 0.87
C SER A 54 15.40 -7.79 -0.45
N ALA A 55 16.72 -7.99 -0.41
CA ALA A 55 17.51 -8.37 -1.59
C ALA A 55 16.99 -9.65 -2.25
N ARG A 56 17.07 -9.70 -3.59
CA ARG A 56 16.80 -10.87 -4.44
C ARG A 56 15.35 -11.37 -4.42
N ASN A 57 14.45 -10.69 -3.73
CA ASN A 57 13.02 -10.90 -3.89
C ASN A 57 12.56 -10.39 -5.26
N ALA A 58 11.41 -10.90 -5.71
CA ALA A 58 10.72 -10.35 -6.86
C ALA A 58 9.83 -9.17 -6.44
N ILE A 59 9.72 -8.16 -7.30
CA ILE A 59 8.74 -7.08 -7.21
C ILE A 59 7.81 -7.18 -8.42
N ILE A 60 6.51 -7.29 -8.15
CA ILE A 60 5.43 -7.22 -9.13
C ILE A 60 4.82 -5.82 -9.02
N ALA A 61 4.94 -5.03 -10.08
CA ALA A 61 4.20 -3.77 -10.21
C ALA A 61 2.99 -4.01 -11.11
N ALA A 62 1.79 -3.78 -10.60
CA ALA A 62 0.55 -4.00 -11.32
C ALA A 62 -0.22 -2.68 -11.40
N CYS A 63 -0.35 -2.13 -12.60
CA CYS A 63 -1.00 -0.84 -12.81
C CYS A 63 -2.14 -0.92 -13.81
N VAL A 64 -3.06 0.02 -13.66
CA VAL A 64 -4.19 0.25 -14.55
C VAL A 64 -4.35 1.72 -14.85
N TRP A 65 -4.82 2.06 -16.06
CA TRP A 65 -5.10 3.43 -16.49
C TRP A 65 -6.17 3.44 -17.59
N SER A 66 -6.69 4.62 -17.96
CA SER A 66 -7.65 4.73 -19.06
C SER A 66 -7.02 4.45 -20.44
N THR A 67 -7.79 3.91 -21.38
CA THR A 67 -7.32 3.42 -22.69
C THR A 67 -6.85 4.48 -23.70
N ALA A 68 -6.85 5.77 -23.34
CA ALA A 68 -6.42 6.85 -24.24
C ALA A 68 -4.94 6.70 -24.63
N GLY A 69 -4.57 7.04 -25.87
CA GLY A 69 -3.26 6.74 -26.48
C GLY A 69 -2.04 7.18 -25.67
N VAL A 70 -1.54 6.28 -24.80
CA VAL A 70 -0.48 6.54 -23.82
C VAL A 70 0.95 6.53 -24.37
N GLY A 71 1.13 6.21 -25.65
CA GLY A 71 2.45 6.01 -26.26
C GLY A 71 3.25 4.92 -25.54
N SER A 72 4.56 5.14 -25.35
CA SER A 72 5.41 4.24 -24.56
C SER A 72 5.20 4.41 -23.06
N VAL A 73 5.19 3.30 -22.33
CA VAL A 73 5.10 3.28 -20.87
C VAL A 73 6.32 2.56 -20.31
N THR A 74 7.03 3.18 -19.36
CA THR A 74 8.25 2.62 -18.75
C THR A 74 8.14 2.53 -17.24
N MET A 75 8.75 1.50 -16.67
CA MET A 75 8.80 1.26 -15.22
C MET A 75 10.26 1.31 -14.75
N THR A 76 10.53 2.08 -13.70
CA THR A 76 11.82 2.16 -13.00
C THR A 76 11.60 2.20 -11.49
N ASP A 77 12.67 2.11 -10.72
CA ASP A 77 12.63 2.32 -9.27
C ASP A 77 13.90 3.03 -8.76
N ASP A 78 13.91 3.34 -7.48
CA ASP A 78 15.00 3.98 -6.74
C ASP A 78 16.21 3.06 -6.48
N GLY A 79 16.09 1.76 -6.76
CA GLY A 79 17.20 0.80 -6.68
C GLY A 79 17.84 0.43 -8.01
N GLY A 80 17.39 1.02 -9.13
CA GLY A 80 17.95 0.77 -10.47
C GLY A 80 17.63 -0.62 -11.04
N ASN A 81 16.53 -1.24 -10.64
CA ASN A 81 16.16 -2.57 -11.13
C ASN A 81 15.62 -2.53 -12.57
N ALA A 82 15.80 -3.64 -13.28
CA ALA A 82 15.22 -3.84 -14.60
C ALA A 82 13.82 -4.47 -14.48
N TYR A 83 12.81 -3.78 -15.00
CA TYR A 83 11.43 -4.26 -15.06
C TYR A 83 11.08 -4.81 -16.44
N THR A 84 10.62 -6.05 -16.48
CA THR A 84 10.13 -6.68 -17.71
C THR A 84 8.60 -6.67 -17.73
N PRO A 85 7.94 -6.17 -18.80
CA PRO A 85 6.49 -6.29 -18.94
C PRO A 85 6.09 -7.76 -19.13
N MET A 86 5.09 -8.20 -18.38
CA MET A 86 4.57 -9.57 -18.46
C MET A 86 3.66 -9.77 -19.69
N PHE A 87 3.08 -8.69 -20.21
CA PHE A 87 2.30 -8.71 -21.44
C PHE A 87 2.98 -7.84 -22.51
N ALA A 88 3.25 -8.43 -23.67
CA ALA A 88 3.76 -7.69 -24.83
C ALA A 88 2.73 -6.68 -25.34
N THR A 89 1.44 -7.04 -25.28
CA THR A 89 0.31 -6.14 -25.52
C THR A 89 -0.51 -6.07 -24.24
N PRO A 90 -0.58 -4.90 -23.56
CA PRO A 90 -1.36 -4.71 -22.35
C PRO A 90 -2.83 -5.15 -22.51
N PRO A 91 -3.36 -5.97 -21.60
CA PRO A 91 -4.80 -6.27 -21.53
C PRO A 91 -5.64 -5.01 -21.46
N ASN A 92 -6.73 -4.96 -22.22
CA ASN A 92 -7.65 -3.81 -22.26
C ASN A 92 -9.10 -4.25 -22.52
N ASP A 93 -10.05 -3.46 -22.04
CA ASP A 93 -11.50 -3.65 -22.24
C ASP A 93 -12.18 -2.47 -22.94
N THR A 94 -11.40 -1.63 -23.62
CA THR A 94 -11.78 -0.32 -24.22
C THR A 94 -11.97 0.83 -23.24
N SER A 95 -12.06 0.58 -21.93
CA SER A 95 -12.18 1.59 -20.87
C SER A 95 -10.90 1.69 -20.03
N ARG A 96 -10.36 0.54 -19.62
CA ARG A 96 -9.16 0.37 -18.80
C ARG A 96 -8.10 -0.46 -19.53
N THR A 97 -6.83 -0.16 -19.23
CA THR A 97 -5.66 -0.92 -19.67
C THR A 97 -4.88 -1.39 -18.45
N ILE A 98 -4.60 -2.69 -18.33
CA ILE A 98 -3.74 -3.25 -17.29
C ILE A 98 -2.35 -3.50 -17.88
N GLN A 99 -1.31 -3.23 -17.10
CA GLN A 99 0.01 -3.82 -17.34
C GLN A 99 0.63 -4.29 -16.03
N VAL A 100 1.33 -5.42 -16.11
CA VAL A 100 2.08 -6.01 -15.00
C VAL A 100 3.55 -6.03 -15.39
N TRP A 101 4.39 -5.45 -14.56
CA TRP A 101 5.85 -5.51 -14.69
C TRP A 101 6.45 -6.36 -13.57
N LEU A 102 7.60 -6.96 -13.88
CA LEU A 102 8.33 -7.81 -12.95
C LEU A 102 9.81 -7.40 -12.90
N ALA A 103 10.30 -7.14 -11.69
CA ALA A 103 11.72 -7.18 -11.37
C ALA A 103 11.98 -8.46 -10.55
N ALA A 104 12.60 -9.48 -11.15
CA ALA A 104 12.70 -10.82 -10.53
C ALA A 104 13.89 -10.99 -9.56
N ASN A 105 14.77 -10.00 -9.45
CA ASN A 105 15.96 -10.01 -8.60
C ASN A 105 16.21 -8.59 -8.09
N ALA A 106 15.29 -8.09 -7.27
CA ALA A 106 15.35 -6.72 -6.78
C ALA A 106 16.59 -6.49 -5.90
N ALA A 107 17.20 -5.31 -6.00
CA ALA A 107 18.12 -4.81 -5.00
C ALA A 107 17.45 -4.73 -3.62
N ALA A 108 18.23 -4.69 -2.54
CA ALA A 108 17.70 -4.36 -1.22
C ALA A 108 17.45 -2.85 -1.12
N GLY A 109 16.49 -2.45 -0.29
CA GLY A 109 16.21 -1.05 -0.02
C GLY A 109 15.37 -0.35 -1.09
N VAL A 110 14.89 -1.08 -2.10
CA VAL A 110 13.97 -0.53 -3.11
C VAL A 110 12.67 -0.19 -2.41
N HIS A 111 12.18 1.01 -2.62
CA HIS A 111 10.93 1.42 -1.99
C HIS A 111 10.02 2.12 -2.98
N GLN A 112 10.53 3.10 -3.71
CA GLN A 112 9.78 3.89 -4.67
C GLN A 112 9.93 3.35 -6.10
N LEU A 113 8.78 3.09 -6.73
CA LEU A 113 8.61 2.77 -8.14
C LEU A 113 8.09 3.99 -8.90
N THR A 114 8.45 4.06 -10.18
CA THR A 114 8.12 5.18 -11.07
C THR A 114 7.56 4.64 -12.38
N LEU A 115 6.32 5.02 -12.67
CA LEU A 115 5.64 4.74 -13.92
C LEU A 115 5.62 6.01 -14.78
N ALA A 116 6.33 5.97 -15.90
CA ALA A 116 6.42 7.10 -16.84
C ALA A 116 5.62 6.81 -18.11
N PHE A 117 4.95 7.84 -18.62
CA PHE A 117 4.14 7.79 -19.84
C PHE A 117 4.66 8.79 -20.86
N ALA A 118 4.73 8.39 -22.13
CA ALA A 118 5.00 9.36 -23.22
C ALA A 118 3.82 10.31 -23.42
N THR A 119 2.59 9.84 -23.19
CA THR A 119 1.38 10.67 -23.17
C THR A 119 0.51 10.23 -22.01
N LYS A 120 0.12 11.18 -21.16
CA LYS A 120 -0.48 10.88 -19.86
C LYS A 120 -1.94 10.41 -20.00
N PRO A 121 -2.30 9.23 -19.45
CA PRO A 121 -3.69 8.83 -19.31
C PRO A 121 -4.35 9.42 -18.05
N THR A 122 -5.66 9.21 -17.93
CA THR A 122 -6.42 9.48 -16.70
C THR A 122 -6.63 8.21 -15.89
N GLY A 123 -6.99 8.37 -14.60
CA GLY A 123 -7.42 7.26 -13.75
C GLY A 123 -6.35 6.19 -13.56
N ILE A 124 -5.09 6.60 -13.34
CA ILE A 124 -3.97 5.71 -13.04
C ILE A 124 -4.12 5.19 -11.62
N GLN A 125 -3.97 3.88 -11.45
CA GLN A 125 -3.86 3.23 -10.15
C GLN A 125 -2.79 2.15 -10.25
N CYS A 126 -1.96 2.01 -9.21
CA CYS A 126 -0.92 0.99 -9.17
C CYS A 126 -0.89 0.30 -7.81
N GLY A 127 -0.41 -0.95 -7.80
CA GLY A 127 0.08 -1.60 -6.61
C GLY A 127 1.47 -2.20 -6.85
N ALA A 128 2.30 -2.21 -5.81
CA ALA A 128 3.58 -2.90 -5.80
C ALA A 128 3.53 -4.04 -4.78
N TYR A 129 4.02 -5.21 -5.17
CA TYR A 129 3.95 -6.42 -4.35
C TYR A 129 5.29 -7.16 -4.38
N GLN A 130 5.84 -7.46 -3.21
CA GLN A 130 7.08 -8.20 -3.07
C GLN A 130 6.83 -9.67 -2.75
N PHE A 131 7.58 -10.56 -3.42
CA PHE A 131 7.56 -12.00 -3.16
C PHE A 131 8.97 -12.56 -3.02
N ALA A 132 9.18 -13.39 -2.00
CA ALA A 132 10.34 -14.27 -1.92
C ALA A 132 10.08 -15.57 -2.69
N ASN A 133 11.15 -16.34 -2.91
CA ASN A 133 11.15 -17.65 -3.54
C ASN A 133 10.63 -17.67 -4.99
N VAL A 134 10.87 -16.58 -5.73
CA VAL A 134 10.62 -16.48 -7.18
C VAL A 134 11.93 -16.64 -7.95
N ALA A 135 11.91 -17.32 -9.09
CA ALA A 135 13.09 -17.51 -9.92
C ALA A 135 13.62 -16.18 -10.46
N THR A 136 14.93 -15.92 -10.32
CA THR A 136 15.55 -14.69 -10.82
C THR A 136 15.80 -14.71 -12.32
N ALA A 137 15.88 -15.91 -12.93
CA ALA A 137 16.12 -16.12 -14.34
C ALA A 137 14.92 -16.83 -14.99
N SER A 138 14.49 -16.32 -16.14
CA SER A 138 13.30 -16.79 -16.86
C SER A 138 12.08 -17.03 -15.95
N PRO A 139 11.69 -16.03 -15.13
CA PRO A 139 10.64 -16.15 -14.10
C PRO A 139 9.26 -16.47 -14.67
N ASN A 140 8.97 -16.06 -15.90
CA ASN A 140 7.66 -16.23 -16.50
C ASN A 140 7.26 -17.72 -16.55
N CYS A 141 6.11 -18.02 -15.98
CA CYS A 141 5.49 -19.34 -15.95
C CYS A 141 4.13 -19.39 -16.67
N GLY A 142 3.68 -18.30 -17.28
CA GLY A 142 2.42 -18.22 -18.02
C GLY A 142 1.70 -16.90 -17.77
N THR A 143 0.84 -16.52 -18.71
CA THR A 143 0.02 -15.32 -18.62
C THR A 143 -1.33 -15.55 -19.27
N THR A 144 -2.38 -14.95 -18.74
CA THR A 144 -3.70 -14.92 -19.36
C THR A 144 -4.42 -13.63 -18.96
N PHE A 145 -5.41 -13.22 -19.72
CA PHE A 145 -6.22 -12.06 -19.42
C PHE A 145 -7.60 -12.20 -20.05
N ALA A 146 -8.53 -11.42 -19.54
CA ALA A 146 -9.85 -11.29 -20.11
C ALA A 146 -10.49 -9.95 -19.73
N SER A 147 -11.56 -9.64 -20.41
CA SER A 147 -12.48 -8.58 -20.07
C SER A 147 -13.92 -9.06 -20.24
N GLY A 148 -14.85 -8.39 -19.58
CA GLY A 148 -16.25 -8.76 -19.63
C GLY A 148 -17.13 -7.86 -18.76
N THR A 149 -18.35 -8.32 -18.52
CA THR A 149 -19.31 -7.70 -17.62
C THR A 149 -19.88 -8.74 -16.66
N GLY A 150 -20.41 -8.30 -15.52
CA GLY A 150 -20.99 -9.19 -14.50
C GLY A 150 -20.21 -9.13 -13.19
N THR A 151 -20.36 -10.16 -12.36
CA THR A 151 -19.71 -10.25 -11.03
C THR A 151 -18.50 -11.18 -10.98
N SER A 152 -18.30 -11.98 -12.03
CA SER A 152 -17.23 -12.97 -12.13
C SER A 152 -16.10 -12.43 -13.01
N VAL A 153 -14.98 -12.09 -12.39
CA VAL A 153 -13.81 -11.49 -13.02
C VAL A 153 -12.78 -12.59 -13.28
N ALA A 154 -13.03 -13.39 -14.33
CA ALA A 154 -12.25 -14.57 -14.67
C ALA A 154 -11.19 -14.27 -15.73
N ALA A 155 -9.91 -14.54 -15.46
CA ALA A 155 -8.80 -14.25 -16.36
C ALA A 155 -8.63 -15.25 -17.52
N ARG A 156 -9.56 -16.20 -17.68
CA ARG A 156 -9.50 -17.42 -18.51
C ARG A 156 -8.56 -18.50 -17.98
N SER A 157 -8.77 -19.71 -18.49
CA SER A 157 -7.95 -20.86 -18.14
C SER A 157 -6.60 -20.82 -18.85
N PHE A 158 -5.54 -21.10 -18.11
CA PHE A 158 -4.20 -21.38 -18.66
C PHE A 158 -3.53 -22.49 -17.85
N MET A 159 -2.43 -23.03 -18.36
CA MET A 159 -1.63 -24.04 -17.64
C MET A 159 -0.23 -23.47 -17.43
N PRO A 160 0.24 -23.30 -16.19
CA PRO A 160 1.60 -22.87 -15.96
C PRO A 160 2.62 -23.85 -16.52
N VAL A 161 3.77 -23.36 -16.97
CA VAL A 161 4.81 -24.18 -17.63
C VAL A 161 5.61 -25.04 -16.63
N ALA A 162 5.40 -24.88 -15.32
CA ALA A 162 6.10 -25.61 -14.27
C ALA A 162 5.22 -25.76 -13.01
N ASN A 163 5.61 -26.70 -12.15
CA ASN A 163 5.04 -26.87 -10.81
C ASN A 163 5.43 -25.70 -9.89
N ASN A 164 4.66 -25.52 -8.82
CA ASN A 164 4.88 -24.51 -7.79
C ASN A 164 4.99 -23.08 -8.33
N CYS A 165 4.26 -22.74 -9.39
CA CYS A 165 4.24 -21.37 -9.90
C CYS A 165 3.30 -20.51 -9.04
N LEU A 166 3.79 -19.33 -8.65
CA LEU A 166 2.96 -18.28 -8.06
C LEU A 166 2.04 -17.74 -9.14
N ILE A 167 0.74 -17.86 -8.98
CA ILE A 167 -0.26 -17.14 -9.76
C ILE A 167 -0.58 -15.85 -9.03
N PHE A 168 -0.54 -14.75 -9.75
CA PHE A 168 -0.97 -13.43 -9.33
C PHE A 168 -2.04 -12.96 -10.31
N GLN A 169 -3.21 -12.56 -9.79
CA GLN A 169 -4.28 -11.97 -10.59
C GLN A 169 -4.60 -10.57 -10.07
N LEU A 170 -4.60 -9.61 -10.99
CA LEU A 170 -5.19 -8.28 -10.80
C LEU A 170 -6.56 -8.23 -11.49
N GLY A 171 -7.60 -7.84 -10.76
CA GLY A 171 -8.92 -7.49 -11.30
C GLY A 171 -9.18 -6.00 -11.14
N VAL A 172 -9.71 -5.37 -12.19
CA VAL A 172 -10.11 -3.97 -12.17
C VAL A 172 -11.50 -3.80 -12.78
N THR A 173 -12.30 -2.90 -12.23
CA THR A 173 -13.61 -2.53 -12.79
C THR A 173 -13.57 -1.19 -13.51
N ASP A 174 -14.50 -1.02 -14.45
CA ASP A 174 -14.66 0.24 -15.19
C ASP A 174 -15.14 1.36 -14.28
N LEU A 175 -16.09 1.02 -13.41
CA LEU A 175 -16.70 1.93 -12.45
C LEU A 175 -16.49 1.44 -11.02
N ALA A 176 -16.50 2.37 -10.07
CA ALA A 176 -16.50 2.07 -8.66
C ALA A 176 -17.62 2.90 -7.96
N PRO A 177 -18.17 2.46 -6.82
CA PRO A 177 -17.78 1.28 -6.06
C PRO A 177 -18.21 -0.06 -6.70
N SER A 178 -17.35 -1.07 -6.57
CA SER A 178 -17.51 -2.44 -7.09
C SER A 178 -18.16 -3.40 -6.10
N GLY A 179 -18.44 -2.93 -4.87
CA GLY A 179 -18.90 -3.79 -3.78
C GLY A 179 -17.79 -4.69 -3.24
N ARG A 180 -18.15 -5.78 -2.55
CA ARG A 180 -17.19 -6.66 -1.88
C ARG A 180 -16.48 -7.57 -2.87
N TRP A 181 -15.16 -7.60 -2.83
CA TRP A 181 -14.30 -8.56 -3.52
C TRP A 181 -14.09 -9.83 -2.70
N THR A 182 -14.06 -10.97 -3.39
CA THR A 182 -13.79 -12.30 -2.81
C THR A 182 -12.83 -13.07 -3.72
N ALA A 183 -11.82 -13.69 -3.11
CA ALA A 183 -10.89 -14.56 -3.81
C ALA A 183 -11.57 -15.89 -4.23
N MET A 184 -11.00 -16.54 -5.24
CA MET A 184 -11.42 -17.88 -5.65
C MET A 184 -11.24 -18.88 -4.50
N SER A 185 -12.26 -19.71 -4.26
CA SER A 185 -12.25 -20.70 -3.17
C SER A 185 -11.75 -22.09 -3.58
N SER A 186 -11.70 -22.41 -4.88
CA SER A 186 -11.22 -23.70 -5.38
C SER A 186 -10.47 -23.56 -6.72
N PRO A 187 -9.13 -23.74 -6.74
CA PRO A 187 -8.26 -23.87 -5.56
C PRO A 187 -8.34 -22.61 -4.67
N VAL A 188 -7.91 -22.72 -3.42
CA VAL A 188 -8.00 -21.60 -2.46
C VAL A 188 -6.97 -20.53 -2.81
N PHE A 189 -7.41 -19.44 -3.44
CA PHE A 189 -6.62 -18.23 -3.60
C PHE A 189 -6.67 -17.40 -2.30
N THR A 190 -5.64 -16.58 -2.12
CA THR A 190 -5.55 -15.58 -1.06
C THR A 190 -5.78 -14.20 -1.65
N LEU A 191 -6.79 -13.47 -1.16
CA LEU A 191 -6.99 -12.06 -1.43
C LEU A 191 -5.86 -11.29 -0.74
N GLN A 192 -5.01 -10.65 -1.54
CA GLN A 192 -3.89 -9.86 -1.04
C GLN A 192 -4.25 -8.40 -0.85
N ASP A 193 -5.17 -7.90 -1.68
CA ASP A 193 -5.60 -6.50 -1.71
C ASP A 193 -7.02 -6.43 -2.26
N ALA A 194 -7.80 -5.48 -1.75
CA ALA A 194 -9.16 -5.25 -2.21
C ALA A 194 -9.61 -3.83 -1.86
N SER A 195 -10.09 -3.14 -2.88
CA SER A 195 -10.62 -1.80 -2.76
C SER A 195 -11.96 -1.73 -3.49
N PRO A 196 -13.06 -1.97 -2.74
CA PRO A 196 -14.41 -1.78 -3.25
C PRO A 196 -14.63 -0.41 -3.86
N ARG A 197 -14.10 0.64 -3.22
CA ARG A 197 -14.36 2.04 -3.56
C ARG A 197 -13.68 2.48 -4.85
N GLU A 198 -12.61 1.81 -5.25
CA GLU A 198 -11.80 2.19 -6.41
C GLU A 198 -11.75 1.10 -7.49
N GLY A 199 -12.35 -0.06 -7.22
CA GLY A 199 -12.56 -1.10 -8.22
C GLY A 199 -11.34 -1.99 -8.45
N PHE A 200 -10.44 -2.09 -7.47
CA PHE A 200 -9.15 -2.77 -7.60
C PHE A 200 -9.07 -3.96 -6.64
N ALA A 201 -8.65 -5.13 -7.11
CA ALA A 201 -8.38 -6.27 -6.24
C ALA A 201 -7.27 -7.18 -6.77
N VAL A 202 -6.50 -7.75 -5.85
CA VAL A 202 -5.42 -8.70 -6.14
C VAL A 202 -5.63 -9.98 -5.37
N GLN A 203 -5.47 -11.11 -6.06
CA GLN A 203 -5.38 -12.41 -5.41
C GLN A 203 -4.17 -13.21 -5.90
N THR A 204 -3.75 -14.15 -5.07
CA THR A 204 -2.62 -15.04 -5.38
C THR A 204 -2.88 -16.48 -4.99
N PHE A 205 -2.21 -17.41 -5.67
CA PHE A 205 -2.20 -18.84 -5.33
C PHE A 205 -0.89 -19.47 -5.80
N VAL A 206 -0.27 -20.33 -4.99
CA VAL A 206 0.85 -21.15 -5.48
C VAL A 206 0.31 -22.46 -6.02
N GLN A 207 0.41 -22.63 -7.33
CA GLN A 207 -0.08 -23.82 -7.99
C GLN A 207 0.91 -24.98 -7.88
N ALA A 208 0.56 -25.96 -7.03
CA ALA A 208 1.44 -27.10 -6.72
C ALA A 208 1.83 -27.94 -7.94
N THR A 209 0.89 -28.17 -8.87
CA THR A 209 1.13 -28.97 -10.09
C THR A 209 0.75 -28.16 -11.31
N ALA A 210 1.60 -28.18 -12.34
CA ALA A 210 1.32 -27.63 -13.66
C ALA A 210 0.05 -28.27 -14.25
N ALA A 211 -1.08 -27.58 -14.05
CA ALA A 211 -2.41 -28.01 -14.46
C ALA A 211 -3.19 -26.79 -14.93
N ALA A 212 -4.32 -27.00 -15.60
CA ALA A 212 -5.19 -25.89 -15.96
C ALA A 212 -5.72 -25.18 -14.70
N VAL A 213 -5.65 -23.85 -14.68
CA VAL A 213 -6.18 -22.98 -13.64
C VAL A 213 -6.90 -21.81 -14.31
N ASN A 214 -8.04 -21.39 -13.77
CA ASN A 214 -8.84 -20.28 -14.27
C ASN A 214 -9.03 -19.23 -13.17
N PRO A 215 -8.01 -18.40 -12.86
CA PRO A 215 -8.09 -17.44 -11.77
C PRO A 215 -9.31 -16.54 -11.91
N THR A 216 -10.13 -16.47 -10.87
CA THR A 216 -11.41 -15.73 -10.88
C THR A 216 -11.56 -14.96 -9.59
N LEU A 217 -11.58 -13.63 -9.67
CA LEU A 217 -12.06 -12.78 -8.58
C LEU A 217 -13.58 -12.68 -8.69
N THR A 218 -14.27 -12.53 -7.56
CA THR A 218 -15.71 -12.26 -7.54
C THR A 218 -15.94 -10.92 -6.86
N MET A 219 -16.83 -10.11 -7.42
CA MET A 219 -17.31 -8.87 -6.80
C MET A 219 -18.82 -8.93 -6.56
N SER A 220 -19.31 -8.26 -5.52
CA SER A 220 -20.73 -8.33 -5.16
C SER A 220 -21.64 -7.48 -6.07
N SER A 221 -21.07 -6.52 -6.81
CA SER A 221 -21.80 -5.66 -7.74
C SER A 221 -21.37 -5.95 -9.18
N SER A 222 -22.33 -6.00 -10.11
CA SER A 222 -22.01 -6.18 -11.54
C SER A 222 -21.38 -4.93 -12.14
N ASN A 223 -20.29 -5.09 -12.89
CA ASN A 223 -19.58 -4.00 -13.57
C ASN A 223 -18.97 -4.48 -14.89
N GLY A 224 -18.52 -3.56 -15.74
CA GLY A 224 -17.50 -3.88 -16.74
C GLY A 224 -16.15 -4.06 -16.06
N TRP A 225 -15.33 -4.96 -16.57
CA TRP A 225 -14.05 -5.30 -15.95
C TRP A 225 -13.02 -5.78 -16.96
N VAL A 226 -11.76 -5.59 -16.58
CA VAL A 226 -10.57 -6.19 -17.17
C VAL A 226 -9.76 -6.85 -16.07
N THR A 227 -9.15 -7.98 -16.40
CA THR A 227 -8.29 -8.71 -15.46
C THR A 227 -7.11 -9.35 -16.17
N ALA A 228 -6.00 -9.42 -15.47
CA ALA A 228 -4.78 -10.05 -15.93
C ALA A 228 -4.29 -11.01 -14.86
N ALA A 229 -3.91 -12.22 -15.26
CA ALA A 229 -3.23 -13.18 -14.41
C ALA A 229 -1.86 -13.52 -15.00
N VAL A 230 -0.85 -13.56 -14.13
CA VAL A 230 0.51 -13.95 -14.45
C VAL A 230 0.92 -15.09 -13.54
N ALA A 231 1.75 -16.00 -14.03
CA ALA A 231 2.37 -17.06 -13.25
C ALA A 231 3.88 -16.87 -13.22
N LEU A 232 4.51 -17.07 -12.06
CA LEU A 232 5.95 -16.93 -11.85
C LEU A 232 6.54 -18.23 -11.30
N LYS A 233 7.66 -18.68 -11.86
CA LYS A 233 8.36 -19.89 -11.40
C LYS A 233 8.90 -19.69 -10.00
N SER A 234 8.81 -20.74 -9.19
CA SER A 234 9.44 -20.78 -7.88
C SER A 234 10.94 -21.03 -7.97
N ALA A 235 11.66 -20.55 -6.96
CA ALA A 235 13.07 -20.85 -6.70
C ALA A 235 13.36 -20.57 -5.21
N SER A 236 14.62 -20.69 -4.77
CA SER A 236 15.06 -20.32 -3.42
C SER A 236 15.72 -18.95 -3.39
N SER A 237 15.11 -17.95 -4.04
CA SER A 237 15.64 -16.58 -4.12
C SER A 237 15.03 -15.67 -3.06
N GLY A 238 15.87 -14.83 -2.44
CA GLY A 238 15.43 -13.87 -1.44
C GLY A 238 14.87 -14.51 -0.18
N SER A 239 14.30 -13.70 0.71
CA SER A 239 13.74 -14.13 1.99
C SER A 239 12.73 -13.10 2.52
N ALA A 240 11.94 -13.53 3.50
CA ALA A 240 11.19 -12.58 4.32
C ALA A 240 12.14 -11.75 5.20
N PRO A 241 11.79 -10.50 5.54
CA PRO A 241 12.47 -9.74 6.58
C PRO A 241 12.46 -10.50 7.91
N THR A 242 13.52 -10.35 8.69
CA THR A 242 13.57 -10.81 10.08
C THR A 242 13.01 -9.73 11.00
N GLY A 243 12.28 -10.12 12.04
CA GLY A 243 11.74 -9.17 13.01
C GLY A 243 10.40 -8.56 12.59
N MET A 244 10.15 -7.34 13.04
CA MET A 244 8.91 -6.61 12.75
C MET A 244 9.01 -5.92 11.39
N TYR A 245 7.96 -5.98 10.57
CA TYR A 245 7.91 -5.28 9.28
C TYR A 245 6.48 -5.00 8.83
N VAL A 246 6.32 -4.00 7.94
CA VAL A 246 5.02 -3.66 7.37
C VAL A 246 4.75 -4.58 6.17
N GLN A 247 3.73 -5.42 6.31
CA GLN A 247 3.34 -6.37 5.29
C GLN A 247 2.35 -5.76 4.30
N ARG A 248 1.41 -4.92 4.75
CA ARG A 248 0.49 -4.22 3.84
C ARG A 248 0.23 -2.80 4.29
N THR A 249 0.07 -1.92 3.32
CA THR A 249 -0.52 -0.60 3.53
C THR A 249 -1.69 -0.40 2.59
N ALA A 250 -2.73 0.25 3.09
CA ALA A 250 -3.84 0.70 2.27
C ALA A 250 -4.28 2.08 2.72
N GLN A 251 -4.09 3.05 1.84
CA GLN A 251 -4.62 4.38 2.03
C GLN A 251 -6.02 4.47 1.44
N ASN A 252 -6.91 5.21 2.10
CA ASN A 252 -8.28 5.40 1.65
C ASN A 252 -8.73 6.84 1.92
N ALA A 253 -9.16 7.53 0.87
CA ALA A 253 -9.74 8.86 0.97
C ALA A 253 -11.19 8.82 1.50
N LEU A 254 -11.56 9.83 2.29
CA LEU A 254 -12.84 9.97 2.99
C LEU A 254 -13.54 11.26 2.53
N VAL A 255 -14.00 11.27 1.27
CA VAL A 255 -14.50 12.49 0.59
C VAL A 255 -16.02 12.57 0.44
N ASP A 256 -16.74 11.58 0.96
CA ASP A 256 -18.18 11.41 0.69
C ASP A 256 -19.12 12.10 1.69
N GLY A 257 -18.60 12.74 2.74
CA GLY A 257 -19.47 13.33 3.77
C GLY A 257 -20.20 12.30 4.63
N ASN A 258 -19.60 11.14 4.90
CA ASN A 258 -20.21 10.09 5.73
C ASN A 258 -19.69 10.16 7.18
N SER A 259 -20.47 9.65 8.12
CA SER A 259 -20.05 9.44 9.51
C SER A 259 -19.50 8.05 9.79
N SER A 260 -19.55 7.15 8.80
CA SER A 260 -19.05 5.79 8.89
C SER A 260 -18.59 5.27 7.54
N TYR A 261 -17.44 4.60 7.54
CA TYR A 261 -16.84 3.97 6.36
C TYR A 261 -16.43 2.54 6.69
N THR A 262 -16.63 1.62 5.75
CA THR A 262 -16.16 0.24 5.86
C THR A 262 -15.28 -0.11 4.67
N PHE A 263 -14.13 -0.71 4.95
CA PHE A 263 -13.11 -1.07 3.99
C PHE A 263 -12.83 -2.57 4.06
N GLN A 264 -12.47 -3.16 2.92
CA GLN A 264 -11.78 -4.45 2.93
C GLN A 264 -10.30 -4.17 3.14
N PHE A 265 -9.69 -4.85 4.11
CA PHE A 265 -8.27 -4.77 4.36
C PHE A 265 -7.76 -6.17 4.64
N PRO A 266 -7.53 -6.99 3.59
CA PRO A 266 -6.94 -8.31 3.76
C PRO A 266 -5.63 -8.18 4.53
N CYS A 267 -5.48 -8.87 5.65
CA CYS A 267 -4.24 -8.87 6.43
C CYS A 267 -3.87 -10.26 6.95
N SER A 268 -2.61 -10.42 7.34
CA SER A 268 -2.05 -11.66 7.90
C SER A 268 -1.02 -11.44 9.01
N GLY A 269 -0.66 -10.19 9.30
CA GLY A 269 0.16 -9.83 10.44
C GLY A 269 -0.59 -9.95 11.77
N ASN A 270 0.11 -9.62 12.85
CA ASN A 270 -0.37 -9.75 14.23
C ASN A 270 -0.62 -8.40 14.93
N LEU A 271 -0.51 -7.29 14.19
CA LEU A 271 -0.90 -5.95 14.60
C LEU A 271 -1.47 -5.21 13.38
N VAL A 272 -2.62 -4.55 13.57
CA VAL A 272 -3.12 -3.56 12.60
C VAL A 272 -3.09 -2.18 13.22
N VAL A 273 -2.50 -1.22 12.52
CA VAL A 273 -2.50 0.20 12.90
C VAL A 273 -3.39 0.97 11.94
N VAL A 274 -4.24 1.82 12.49
CA VAL A 274 -5.11 2.73 11.72
C VAL A 274 -4.70 4.14 12.07
N ALA A 275 -4.15 4.86 11.12
CA ALA A 275 -3.77 6.25 11.29
C ALA A 275 -4.73 7.11 10.47
N PHE A 276 -5.30 8.14 11.10
CA PHE A 276 -6.36 8.99 10.54
C PHE A 276 -5.93 10.44 10.57
N ASN A 277 -6.23 11.11 9.47
CA ASN A 277 -6.06 12.53 9.28
C ASN A 277 -7.39 13.11 8.79
N GLY A 278 -8.00 13.96 9.61
CA GLY A 278 -9.27 14.61 9.30
C GLY A 278 -9.16 16.12 9.46
N ASN A 279 -10.11 16.86 8.88
CA ASN A 279 -10.18 18.30 9.06
C ASN A 279 -10.49 18.71 10.50
N THR A 280 -10.34 20.01 10.78
CA THR A 280 -10.71 20.59 12.07
C THR A 280 -12.17 20.29 12.41
N GLY A 281 -12.39 19.56 13.50
CA GLY A 281 -13.72 19.12 13.95
C GLY A 281 -14.14 17.74 13.46
N GLU A 282 -13.36 17.10 12.58
CA GLU A 282 -13.56 15.72 12.15
C GLU A 282 -12.78 14.75 13.03
N GLN A 283 -13.45 13.80 13.68
CA GLN A 283 -12.82 12.85 14.57
C GLN A 283 -13.43 11.47 14.42
N LEU A 284 -12.59 10.44 14.51
CA LEU A 284 -13.05 9.07 14.76
C LEU A 284 -13.35 8.91 16.25
N THR A 285 -14.45 8.25 16.53
CA THR A 285 -14.84 7.84 17.89
C THR A 285 -14.84 6.33 18.06
N LEU A 286 -14.84 5.59 16.94
CA LEU A 286 -14.86 4.13 16.95
C LEU A 286 -14.12 3.58 15.73
N VAL A 287 -13.27 2.59 15.97
CA VAL A 287 -12.68 1.75 14.93
C VAL A 287 -12.91 0.29 15.32
N THR A 288 -13.53 -0.48 14.43
CA THR A 288 -13.83 -1.91 14.62
C THR A 288 -13.41 -2.71 13.41
N GLY A 289 -13.19 -4.02 13.61
CA GLY A 289 -12.92 -4.95 12.53
C GLY A 289 -13.81 -6.18 12.55
N THR A 290 -13.87 -6.89 11.43
CA THR A 290 -14.48 -8.23 11.33
C THR A 290 -13.51 -9.24 10.76
N ASN A 291 -13.68 -10.53 11.06
CA ASN A 291 -12.74 -11.60 10.65
C ASN A 291 -11.28 -11.33 11.08
N PRO A 292 -11.02 -11.15 12.39
CA PRO A 292 -11.93 -11.39 13.52
C PRO A 292 -12.67 -10.13 13.98
N THR A 293 -13.79 -10.32 14.70
CA THR A 293 -14.46 -9.21 15.38
C THR A 293 -13.50 -8.58 16.40
N SER A 294 -13.22 -7.30 16.22
CA SER A 294 -12.18 -6.60 16.98
C SER A 294 -12.60 -5.16 17.27
N ASN A 295 -12.28 -4.67 18.47
CA ASN A 295 -12.42 -3.26 18.83
C ASN A 295 -11.02 -2.68 18.93
N TYR A 296 -10.75 -1.64 18.17
CA TYR A 296 -9.45 -0.99 18.15
C TYR A 296 -9.39 0.03 19.28
N THR A 297 -8.18 0.27 19.78
CA THR A 297 -7.91 1.22 20.86
C THR A 297 -7.13 2.41 20.32
N GLN A 298 -7.61 3.62 20.59
CA GLN A 298 -6.86 4.83 20.28
C GLN A 298 -5.61 4.94 21.15
N ILE A 299 -4.49 5.34 20.56
CA ILE A 299 -3.27 5.64 21.28
C ILE A 299 -3.34 7.08 21.76
N GLY A 300 -3.32 7.28 23.07
CA GLY A 300 -3.46 8.61 23.68
C GLY A 300 -4.78 9.29 23.31
N SER A 301 -4.84 10.59 23.54
CA SER A 301 -5.88 11.45 22.97
C SER A 301 -5.40 11.96 21.62
N GLY A 302 -6.20 11.81 20.57
CA GLY A 302 -5.94 12.48 19.29
C GLY A 302 -5.73 13.98 19.47
N VAL A 303 -4.93 14.58 18.60
CA VAL A 303 -4.61 16.01 18.66
C VAL A 303 -5.68 16.81 17.96
N VAL A 304 -6.06 17.93 18.56
CA VAL A 304 -6.90 18.97 17.96
C VAL A 304 -6.07 20.26 17.93
N GLY A 305 -5.66 20.73 16.76
CA GLY A 305 -5.00 22.04 16.65
C GLY A 305 -4.16 22.20 15.40
N GLY A 306 -4.08 23.43 14.87
CA GLY A 306 -3.39 23.73 13.62
C GLY A 306 -4.27 23.42 12.40
N GLU A 307 -3.91 22.37 11.67
CA GLU A 307 -4.68 21.83 10.54
C GLU A 307 -5.16 20.44 10.91
N GLY A 308 -6.45 20.27 11.16
CA GLY A 308 -7.02 18.94 11.32
C GLY A 308 -6.94 18.29 12.70
N ILE A 309 -7.23 16.99 12.69
CA ILE A 309 -7.23 16.06 13.82
C ILE A 309 -6.45 14.81 13.43
N GLN A 310 -5.37 14.54 14.17
CA GLN A 310 -4.55 13.35 13.99
C GLN A 310 -4.83 12.29 15.05
N GLN A 311 -5.11 11.08 14.59
CA GLN A 311 -5.41 9.95 15.48
C GLN A 311 -4.69 8.69 15.02
N ILE A 312 -4.11 7.96 15.96
CA ILE A 312 -3.56 6.62 15.72
C ILE A 312 -4.34 5.64 16.60
N TRP A 313 -4.82 4.56 15.99
CA TRP A 313 -5.53 3.47 16.62
C TRP A 313 -4.78 2.16 16.37
N ARG A 314 -4.91 1.21 17.29
CA ARG A 314 -4.34 -0.14 17.14
C ARG A 314 -5.38 -1.21 17.34
N SER A 315 -5.19 -2.34 16.68
CA SER A 315 -5.96 -3.55 16.93
C SER A 315 -5.75 -4.06 18.36
N PRO A 316 -6.59 -5.01 18.82
CA PRO A 316 -6.25 -5.85 19.96
C PRO A 316 -4.88 -6.52 19.78
N ASP A 317 -4.26 -6.86 20.91
CA ASP A 317 -2.99 -7.58 20.97
C ASP A 317 -3.07 -8.89 20.17
N ASN A 318 -2.05 -9.15 19.34
CA ASN A 318 -1.91 -10.37 18.56
C ASN A 318 -3.16 -10.72 17.72
N ILE A 319 -3.70 -9.73 16.99
CA ILE A 319 -4.88 -9.94 16.15
C ILE A 319 -4.60 -11.03 15.12
N ALA A 320 -5.50 -12.01 15.02
CA ALA A 320 -5.42 -13.09 14.02
C ALA A 320 -6.16 -12.67 12.73
N CYS A 321 -5.63 -11.64 12.06
CA CYS A 321 -6.27 -11.13 10.84
C CYS A 321 -6.34 -12.19 9.73
N THR A 322 -7.33 -12.06 8.85
CA THR A 322 -7.51 -12.93 7.68
C THR A 322 -7.62 -12.12 6.39
N GLN A 323 -7.50 -12.81 5.25
CA GLN A 323 -7.78 -12.24 3.93
C GLN A 323 -9.19 -11.65 3.75
N ASN A 324 -10.12 -11.93 4.68
CA ASN A 324 -11.49 -11.43 4.68
C ASN A 324 -11.72 -10.29 5.69
N HIS A 325 -10.65 -9.75 6.28
CA HIS A 325 -10.77 -8.71 7.28
C HIS A 325 -11.35 -7.44 6.68
N THR A 326 -12.24 -6.81 7.46
CA THR A 326 -12.80 -5.50 7.15
C THR A 326 -12.55 -4.59 8.33
N ILE A 327 -12.32 -3.31 8.07
CA ILE A 327 -12.21 -2.27 9.09
C ILE A 327 -13.35 -1.28 8.87
N THR A 328 -14.10 -1.01 9.92
CA THR A 328 -15.12 0.03 9.97
C THR A 328 -14.65 1.15 10.88
N ILE A 329 -14.57 2.37 10.35
CA ILE A 329 -14.31 3.59 11.10
C ILE A 329 -15.61 4.39 11.21
N SER A 330 -15.85 5.01 12.36
CA SER A 330 -17.03 5.83 12.61
C SER A 330 -16.70 7.01 13.52
N GLY A 331 -17.44 8.11 13.35
CA GLY A 331 -17.14 9.35 14.03
C GLY A 331 -18.10 10.48 13.71
N THR A 332 -17.59 11.70 13.71
CA THR A 332 -18.27 12.85 13.10
C THR A 332 -18.41 12.63 11.59
N THR A 333 -19.21 13.46 10.93
CA THR A 333 -19.21 13.51 9.46
C THR A 333 -17.83 13.92 8.95
N ILE A 334 -17.26 13.13 8.03
CA ILE A 334 -15.95 13.36 7.40
C ILE A 334 -16.20 13.81 5.97
N THR A 335 -15.81 15.05 5.68
CA THR A 335 -16.03 15.70 4.38
C THR A 335 -14.79 15.67 3.51
N LEU A 336 -13.61 15.82 4.10
CA LEU A 336 -12.31 15.68 3.46
C LEU A 336 -11.33 15.19 4.53
N GLY A 337 -10.87 13.96 4.39
CA GLY A 337 -9.85 13.36 5.22
C GLY A 337 -9.40 12.05 4.61
N ASP A 338 -8.42 11.42 5.24
CA ASP A 338 -7.88 10.16 4.78
C ASP A 338 -7.46 9.26 5.94
N VAL A 339 -7.39 7.97 5.63
CA VAL A 339 -7.00 6.95 6.59
C VAL A 339 -6.01 6.00 5.97
N MET A 340 -4.93 5.73 6.70
CA MET A 340 -3.93 4.72 6.35
C MET A 340 -4.09 3.50 7.26
N PHE A 341 -4.19 2.33 6.66
CA PHE A 341 -4.15 1.05 7.36
C PHE A 341 -2.79 0.41 7.17
N TYR A 342 -2.23 -0.12 8.25
CA TYR A 342 -0.98 -0.87 8.26
C TYR A 342 -1.24 -2.28 8.80
N ASP A 343 -0.82 -3.29 8.06
CA ASP A 343 -0.75 -4.69 8.50
C ASP A 343 0.70 -5.01 8.86
N VAL A 344 0.94 -5.38 10.10
CA VAL A 344 2.29 -5.50 10.66
C VAL A 344 2.54 -6.92 11.16
N THR A 345 3.64 -7.51 10.69
CA THR A 345 4.11 -8.82 11.15
C THR A 345 5.22 -8.62 12.18
N GLY A 346 5.32 -9.51 13.16
CA GLY A 346 6.44 -9.54 14.12
C GLY A 346 6.32 -8.55 15.28
N ALA A 347 5.15 -7.93 15.47
CA ALA A 347 4.87 -7.09 16.63
C ALA A 347 4.84 -7.93 17.92
N ALA A 348 5.09 -7.32 19.08
CA ALA A 348 4.94 -8.00 20.36
C ALA A 348 3.50 -8.52 20.55
N ALA A 349 3.39 -9.79 20.96
CA ALA A 349 2.09 -10.46 21.09
C ALA A 349 1.24 -9.92 22.27
N ALA A 350 1.86 -9.19 23.21
CA ALA A 350 1.18 -8.54 24.32
C ALA A 350 1.73 -7.13 24.50
N SER A 351 0.83 -6.16 24.72
CA SER A 351 1.14 -4.74 24.90
C SER A 351 2.11 -4.20 23.83
N PRO A 352 1.75 -4.26 22.53
CA PRO A 352 2.63 -3.85 21.43
C PRO A 352 2.92 -2.35 21.38
N SER A 353 2.16 -1.50 22.06
CA SER A 353 2.49 -0.07 22.18
C SER A 353 3.80 0.11 22.93
N ASP A 354 4.70 0.91 22.35
CA ASP A 354 6.03 1.19 22.90
C ASP A 354 6.25 2.66 23.26
N SER A 355 5.27 3.51 22.95
CA SER A 355 5.19 4.88 23.42
C SER A 355 3.74 5.29 23.67
N THR A 356 3.55 6.41 24.35
CA THR A 356 2.30 7.18 24.23
C THR A 356 2.24 7.86 22.87
N LEU A 357 1.08 8.46 22.55
CA LEU A 357 1.00 9.33 21.38
C LEU A 357 1.92 10.54 21.62
N ALA A 358 2.86 10.75 20.72
CA ALA A 358 3.64 11.98 20.64
C ALA A 358 2.96 12.88 19.62
N THR A 359 2.86 14.16 19.95
CA THR A 359 1.99 15.10 19.24
C THR A 359 2.66 16.45 19.11
N ASP A 360 2.52 17.09 17.95
CA ASP A 360 2.93 18.47 17.75
C ASP A 360 1.93 19.21 16.87
N SER A 361 1.81 20.52 17.07
CA SER A 361 0.93 21.35 16.25
C SER A 361 1.38 22.80 16.33
N GLY A 362 1.16 23.54 15.26
CA GLY A 362 1.58 24.92 15.24
C GLY A 362 1.31 25.61 13.93
N ASN A 363 2.06 26.67 13.67
CA ASN A 363 2.09 27.37 12.40
C ASN A 363 3.53 27.65 11.99
N GLN A 364 3.92 27.23 10.80
CA GLN A 364 5.22 27.54 10.22
C GLN A 364 5.06 28.53 9.07
N SER A 365 5.47 29.78 9.30
CA SER A 365 5.46 30.84 8.27
C SER A 365 6.68 30.88 7.35
N PRO A 366 7.91 30.52 7.77
CA PRO A 366 9.04 30.41 6.85
C PRO A 366 9.13 29.02 6.19
N PHE A 367 9.66 28.98 4.97
CA PHE A 367 9.95 27.71 4.29
C PHE A 367 11.09 26.96 4.98
N GLY A 368 10.95 25.65 5.12
CA GLY A 368 11.98 24.76 5.66
C GLY A 368 11.38 23.46 6.20
N PRO A 369 12.23 22.46 6.53
CA PRO A 369 11.76 21.24 7.17
C PRO A 369 10.93 21.53 8.41
N LEU A 370 9.79 20.87 8.53
CA LEU A 370 8.92 20.96 9.68
C LEU A 370 9.34 19.92 10.71
N ASN A 371 10.03 20.36 11.76
CA ASN A 371 10.31 19.50 12.92
C ASN A 371 9.02 19.27 13.69
N THR A 372 8.77 18.03 14.11
CA THR A 372 7.55 17.65 14.83
C THR A 372 7.87 16.90 16.12
N ALA A 373 6.89 16.14 16.61
CA ALA A 373 6.92 15.53 17.93
C ALA A 373 8.15 14.63 18.11
N SER A 374 8.76 14.68 19.31
CA SER A 374 9.76 13.68 19.67
C SER A 374 9.07 12.47 20.33
N VAL A 375 9.39 11.28 19.84
CA VAL A 375 8.90 10.01 20.37
C VAL A 375 10.05 9.29 21.05
N THR A 376 9.86 8.84 22.29
CA THR A 376 10.85 7.99 22.97
C THR A 376 10.28 6.59 23.12
N PRO A 377 10.72 5.61 22.32
CA PRO A 377 10.34 4.22 22.49
C PRO A 377 10.84 3.68 23.83
N SER A 378 10.05 2.81 24.47
CA SER A 378 10.42 2.15 25.72
C SER A 378 11.28 0.90 25.52
N SER A 379 11.40 0.44 24.27
CA SER A 379 12.18 -0.72 23.86
C SER A 379 13.12 -0.39 22.70
N SER A 380 14.07 -1.28 22.42
CA SER A 380 15.11 -1.05 21.41
C SER A 380 14.77 -1.53 20.01
N ASP A 381 13.56 -1.99 19.70
CA ASP A 381 13.24 -2.55 18.38
C ASP A 381 11.75 -2.45 18.06
N GLY A 382 11.42 -1.90 16.90
CA GLY A 382 10.04 -1.82 16.43
C GLY A 382 9.83 -0.78 15.34
N ILE A 383 8.56 -0.38 15.15
CA ILE A 383 8.16 0.56 14.11
C ILE A 383 7.44 1.76 14.72
N LEU A 384 7.87 2.95 14.32
CA LEU A 384 7.22 4.22 14.54
C LEU A 384 6.27 4.50 13.38
N PHE A 385 5.00 4.83 13.65
CA PHE A 385 4.05 5.31 12.65
C PHE A 385 3.70 6.76 12.94
N CYS A 386 3.67 7.59 11.89
CA CYS A 386 3.40 9.02 11.96
C CYS A 386 2.40 9.45 10.89
N THR A 387 1.64 10.49 11.22
CA THR A 387 0.74 11.20 10.30
C THR A 387 0.83 12.70 10.55
N ILE A 388 0.76 13.47 9.48
CA ILE A 388 0.74 14.93 9.54
C ILE A 388 -0.34 15.53 8.64
N GLY A 389 -1.05 16.51 9.19
CA GLY A 389 -1.93 17.44 8.51
C GLY A 389 -1.24 18.79 8.26
N ILE A 390 -1.36 19.33 7.04
CA ILE A 390 -0.69 20.57 6.62
C ILE A 390 -1.66 21.50 5.87
N ALA A 391 -1.74 22.78 6.29
CA ALA A 391 -2.68 23.72 5.68
C ALA A 391 -2.25 24.31 4.34
N LEU A 392 -0.93 24.45 4.11
CA LEU A 392 -0.39 25.07 2.90
C LEU A 392 0.89 24.33 2.46
N ASN A 393 1.06 24.13 1.15
CA ASN A 393 2.15 23.33 0.57
C ASN A 393 2.15 21.88 1.06
N GLY A 394 3.03 21.02 0.57
CA GLY A 394 2.98 19.59 0.93
C GLY A 394 4.20 19.09 1.70
N SER A 395 4.02 17.95 2.37
CA SER A 395 5.14 17.11 2.80
C SER A 395 5.82 16.47 1.58
N ILE A 396 7.15 16.34 1.59
CA ILE A 396 7.93 15.74 0.49
C ILE A 396 8.99 14.75 0.98
N SER A 397 9.06 14.51 2.28
CA SER A 397 9.92 13.47 2.89
C SER A 397 9.60 13.35 4.37
N PHE A 398 10.01 12.23 4.96
CA PHE A 398 9.92 11.95 6.38
C PHE A 398 11.32 11.60 6.91
N ASN A 399 11.66 12.15 8.06
CA ASN A 399 12.91 11.92 8.78
C ASN A 399 12.56 11.42 10.20
N PRO A 400 13.20 10.35 10.75
CA PRO A 400 14.23 9.49 10.14
C PRO A 400 13.84 8.91 8.79
N THR A 401 14.81 8.79 7.89
CA THR A 401 14.56 8.25 6.54
C THR A 401 13.94 6.87 6.67
N GLY A 402 12.69 6.76 6.23
CA GLY A 402 11.88 5.56 6.25
C GLY A 402 10.86 5.60 5.11
N TYR A 403 9.77 4.86 5.26
CA TYR A 403 8.63 4.99 4.37
C TYR A 403 8.03 6.38 4.46
N GLN A 404 7.67 6.96 3.32
CA GLN A 404 6.90 8.19 3.28
C GLN A 404 5.91 8.18 2.13
N ASP A 405 4.68 8.59 2.44
CA ASP A 405 3.62 8.83 1.46
C ASP A 405 3.15 10.28 1.57
N ASN A 406 3.37 11.03 0.49
CA ASN A 406 2.93 12.40 0.27
C ASN A 406 1.53 12.38 -0.36
N GLN A 407 0.57 13.07 0.25
CA GLN A 407 -0.72 13.30 -0.37
C GLN A 407 -0.80 14.69 -1.01
N ASP A 408 -1.54 14.78 -2.12
CA ASP A 408 -2.00 16.01 -2.80
C ASP A 408 -3.05 16.81 -2.00
N GLU A 409 -3.22 16.49 -0.72
CA GLU A 409 -3.98 17.27 0.26
C GLU A 409 -3.05 17.85 1.32
N ASN A 410 -1.78 18.08 0.95
CA ASN A 410 -0.70 18.60 1.80
C ASN A 410 -0.20 17.64 2.90
N ASN A 411 -0.99 16.63 3.25
CA ASN A 411 -0.78 15.68 4.33
C ASN A 411 0.38 14.71 4.07
N GLY A 412 0.79 13.99 5.13
CA GLY A 412 1.87 13.02 5.04
C GLY A 412 1.70 11.82 5.97
N TRP A 413 2.15 10.66 5.50
CA TRP A 413 2.23 9.42 6.27
C TRP A 413 3.66 8.93 6.29
N GLY A 414 4.13 8.46 7.45
CA GLY A 414 5.50 8.01 7.61
C GLY A 414 5.58 6.79 8.51
N HIS A 415 6.48 5.87 8.20
CA HIS A 415 6.89 4.87 9.18
C HIS A 415 8.38 4.58 9.13
N PHE A 416 8.93 4.26 10.30
CA PHE A 416 10.37 4.09 10.50
C PHE A 416 10.67 2.96 11.48
N HIS A 417 11.64 2.13 11.14
CA HIS A 417 12.16 1.06 11.98
C HIS A 417 13.21 1.62 12.96
N TYR A 418 12.90 1.62 14.25
CA TYR A 418 13.82 2.08 15.28
C TYR A 418 14.56 0.91 15.92
N THR A 419 15.80 1.17 16.34
CA THR A 419 16.73 0.16 16.88
C THR A 419 17.32 0.56 18.24
N SER A 420 16.75 1.57 18.89
CA SER A 420 17.20 2.05 20.20
C SER A 420 16.06 2.73 20.95
N THR A 421 16.23 2.87 22.27
CA THR A 421 15.33 3.63 23.16
C THR A 421 15.66 5.13 23.20
N ILE A 422 16.50 5.63 22.28
CA ILE A 422 16.87 7.04 22.22
C ILE A 422 15.69 7.84 21.66
N PRO A 423 15.41 9.06 22.16
CA PRO A 423 14.39 9.92 21.58
C PRO A 423 14.58 10.07 20.06
N ILE A 424 13.54 9.75 19.31
CA ILE A 424 13.43 9.95 17.88
C ILE A 424 12.81 11.32 17.68
N THR A 425 13.50 12.22 16.99
CA THR A 425 12.92 13.48 16.54
C THR A 425 12.48 13.30 15.11
N THR A 426 11.19 13.51 14.85
CA THR A 426 10.65 13.44 13.49
C THR A 426 10.68 14.80 12.82
N SER A 427 10.85 14.81 11.50
CA SER A 427 10.65 16.02 10.70
C SER A 427 10.11 15.66 9.33
N TRP A 428 9.29 16.54 8.77
CA TRP A 428 8.78 16.44 7.42
C TRP A 428 9.51 17.44 6.53
N GLY A 429 10.10 16.97 5.44
CA GLY A 429 10.51 17.90 4.39
C GLY A 429 9.27 18.51 3.77
N THR A 430 9.33 19.79 3.39
CA THR A 430 8.18 20.52 2.84
C THR A 430 8.53 21.12 1.48
N ASP A 431 7.54 21.52 0.70
CA ASP A 431 7.74 22.27 -0.54
C ASP A 431 7.04 23.64 -0.56
N ASN A 432 7.00 24.28 -1.74
CA ASN A 432 6.29 25.54 -2.00
C ASN A 432 5.29 25.37 -3.17
N ARG A 433 4.64 24.19 -3.28
CA ARG A 433 3.82 23.85 -4.45
C ARG A 433 2.55 24.70 -4.60
N GLN A 434 2.01 25.20 -3.49
CA GLN A 434 0.78 26.02 -3.47
C GLN A 434 1.09 27.52 -3.40
N GLY A 435 2.23 27.91 -2.80
CA GLY A 435 2.66 29.30 -2.76
C GLY A 435 3.95 29.51 -1.96
N SER A 436 4.53 30.70 -2.08
CA SER A 436 5.70 31.10 -1.31
C SER A 436 5.38 31.20 0.18
N GLY A 437 6.12 30.52 1.04
CA GLY A 437 5.97 30.62 2.49
C GLY A 437 6.32 29.31 3.18
N GLY A 438 6.02 29.19 4.46
CA GLY A 438 6.05 27.92 5.17
C GLY A 438 4.80 27.10 4.90
N VAL A 439 4.56 26.12 5.76
CA VAL A 439 3.45 25.19 5.62
C VAL A 439 2.14 25.64 6.29
N GLY A 440 2.13 26.85 6.84
CA GLY A 440 0.98 27.37 7.57
C GLY A 440 0.71 26.54 8.82
N TYR A 441 -0.57 26.38 9.17
CA TYR A 441 -0.96 25.53 10.28
C TYR A 441 -0.70 24.05 10.01
N TYR A 442 -0.29 23.30 11.02
CA TYR A 442 -0.04 21.86 10.91
C TYR A 442 -0.44 21.13 12.19
N SER A 443 -0.66 19.82 12.08
CA SER A 443 -0.83 18.91 13.21
C SER A 443 -0.17 17.56 12.92
N ASP A 444 0.60 17.03 13.86
CA ASP A 444 1.37 15.80 13.72
C ASP A 444 1.09 14.86 14.88
N ALA A 445 1.02 13.56 14.59
CA ALA A 445 0.93 12.53 15.61
C ALA A 445 1.77 11.31 15.23
N CYS A 446 2.51 10.82 16.21
CA CYS A 446 3.39 9.66 16.07
C CYS A 446 3.22 8.69 17.24
N ALA A 447 3.29 7.39 16.97
CA ALA A 447 3.27 6.34 17.99
C ALA A 447 4.21 5.18 17.64
N ALA A 448 5.01 4.75 18.61
CA ALA A 448 5.92 3.61 18.48
C ALA A 448 5.24 2.31 18.92
N PHE A 449 5.54 1.23 18.20
CA PHE A 449 5.12 -0.13 18.51
C PHE A 449 6.33 -1.05 18.51
N LYS A 450 6.43 -1.95 19.48
CA LYS A 450 7.61 -2.81 19.67
C LYS A 450 7.48 -4.17 19.01
N SER A 451 8.61 -4.70 18.58
CA SER A 451 8.71 -6.04 18.04
C SER A 451 8.58 -7.11 19.12
N ALA A 452 8.32 -8.35 18.72
CA ALA A 452 8.33 -9.50 19.63
C ALA A 452 9.73 -9.82 20.18
N THR A 453 10.78 -9.27 19.57
CA THR A 453 12.19 -9.46 19.94
C THR A 453 12.76 -8.29 20.72
N ALA A 454 11.97 -7.25 20.96
CA ALA A 454 12.41 -6.05 21.65
C ALA A 454 12.76 -6.34 23.12
N HIS A 455 13.84 -5.72 23.60
CA HIS A 455 14.33 -5.82 24.98
C HIS A 455 14.08 -4.55 25.77
#